data_AF-A0A174BZX9-F1
#
_entry.id   AF-A0A174BZX9-F1
#
_cell.length_a   1.000
_cell.length_b   1.000
_cell.length_c   1.000
_cell.angle_alpha   90.00
_cell.angle_beta   90.00
_cell.angle_gamma   90.00
#
_symmetry.space_group_name_H-M   'P 1'
#
loop_
_entity.id
_entity.type
_entity.pdbx_description
1 polymer ?
#
loop_
_entity_poly.entity_id
_entity_poly.type
_entity_poly.pdbx_seq_one_letter_code
_entity_poly.pdbx_strand_id
1 'polypeptide(L)'
;MKKCKYCGKELNDYSEFCNSECENCYEKMVYKDSHKIKYFTLVLLGGFWVMFYGIISNNNVFIIGIGITTMGIDIVLLPFATPETNALLGYRKSKLLGRMLGILLIAVGIWVGFI
;
A
#
# COMPACT_ATOMS: atom_id res chain seq x y z
N MET A 1 0.68 -23.23 13.45
CA MET A 1 1.14 -22.25 14.45
C MET A 1 0.60 -20.88 14.03
N LYS A 2 -0.10 -20.16 14.91
CA LYS A 2 -0.63 -18.83 14.57
C LYS A 2 0.51 -17.80 14.62
N LYS A 3 0.39 -16.72 13.85
CA LYS A 3 1.35 -15.60 13.87
C LYS A 3 0.65 -14.35 14.39
N CYS A 4 1.38 -13.51 15.12
CA CYS A 4 0.88 -12.24 15.59
C CYS A 4 0.55 -11.30 14.41
N LYS A 5 -0.67 -10.75 14.40
CA LYS A 5 -1.15 -9.85 13.34
C LYS A 5 -0.30 -8.59 13.16
N TYR A 6 0.35 -8.10 14.22
CA TYR A 6 1.16 -6.89 14.18
C TYR A 6 2.63 -7.16 13.80
N CYS A 7 3.33 -7.98 14.59
CA CYS A 7 4.78 -8.17 14.48
C CYS A 7 5.19 -9.40 13.66
N GLY A 8 4.27 -10.34 13.40
CA GLY A 8 4.54 -11.57 12.65
C GLY A 8 5.34 -12.64 13.39
N LYS A 9 5.52 -12.53 14.72
CA LYS A 9 6.11 -13.60 15.56
C LYS A 9 5.16 -14.79 15.65
N GLU A 10 5.71 -15.99 15.74
CA GLU A 10 4.93 -17.20 15.99
C GLU A 10 4.39 -17.19 17.41
N LEU A 11 3.12 -17.59 17.55
CA LEU A 11 2.39 -17.67 18.80
C LEU A 11 2.20 -19.15 19.14
N ASN A 12 2.57 -19.49 20.36
CA ASN A 12 2.41 -20.84 20.93
C ASN A 12 0.99 -21.09 21.46
N ASP A 13 0.16 -20.05 21.50
CA ASP A 13 -1.18 -20.07 22.11
C ASP A 13 -2.25 -19.58 21.11
N TYR A 14 -3.53 -19.62 21.50
CA TYR A 14 -4.66 -19.23 20.66
C TYR A 14 -4.83 -17.70 20.50
N SER A 15 -3.99 -16.91 21.17
CA SER A 15 -4.00 -15.45 21.13
C SER A 15 -3.68 -14.91 19.72
N GLU A 16 -4.19 -13.72 19.39
CA GLU A 16 -3.95 -13.06 18.10
C GLU A 16 -2.75 -12.11 18.11
N PHE A 17 -2.27 -11.75 19.32
CA PHE A 17 -1.21 -10.76 19.55
C PHE A 17 -0.16 -11.25 20.56
N CYS A 18 1.06 -10.70 20.44
CA CYS A 18 2.19 -10.99 21.33
C CYS A 18 2.00 -10.53 22.77
N ASN A 19 1.48 -9.32 22.91
CA ASN A 19 1.28 -8.59 24.15
C ASN A 19 0.24 -7.50 23.90
N SER A 20 -0.23 -6.85 24.96
CA SER A 20 -1.16 -5.73 24.89
C SER A 20 -0.57 -4.51 24.16
N GLU A 21 0.77 -4.34 24.14
CA GLU A 21 1.41 -3.26 23.36
C GLU A 21 1.26 -3.45 21.86
N CYS A 22 1.38 -4.69 21.36
CA CYS A 22 1.23 -5.06 19.96
C CYS A 22 -0.21 -4.77 19.49
N GLU A 23 -1.19 -5.11 20.33
CA GLU A 23 -2.60 -4.84 20.12
C GLU A 23 -2.89 -3.34 20.08
N ASN A 24 -2.45 -2.59 21.09
CA ASN A 24 -2.69 -1.15 21.18
C ASN A 24 -1.98 -0.37 20.04
N CYS A 25 -0.79 -0.80 19.62
CA CYS A 25 -0.12 -0.26 18.42
C CYS A 25 -0.88 -0.56 17.13
N TYR A 26 -1.39 -1.78 16.99
CA TYR A 26 -2.16 -2.19 15.82
C TYR A 26 -3.45 -1.38 15.71
N GLU A 27 -4.23 -1.28 16.79
CA GLU A 27 -5.47 -0.49 16.83
C GLU A 27 -5.20 0.98 16.51
N LYS A 28 -4.17 1.59 17.10
CA LYS A 28 -3.81 2.99 16.84
C LYS A 28 -3.45 3.24 15.37
N MET A 29 -2.75 2.30 14.72
CA MET A 29 -2.42 2.41 13.30
C MET A 29 -3.63 2.17 12.41
N VAL A 30 -4.45 1.15 12.69
CA VAL A 30 -5.67 0.85 11.93
C VAL A 30 -6.67 2.00 12.04
N TYR A 31 -6.86 2.59 13.23
CA TYR A 31 -7.71 3.74 13.42
C TYR A 31 -7.24 4.93 12.59
N LYS A 32 -5.95 5.26 12.64
CA LYS A 32 -5.36 6.36 11.85
C LYS A 32 -5.45 6.13 10.35
N ASP A 33 -5.30 4.88 9.91
CA ASP A 33 -5.38 4.50 8.50
C ASP A 33 -6.83 4.45 8.00
N SER A 34 -7.81 4.12 8.86
CA SER A 34 -9.22 4.01 8.48
C SER A 34 -9.80 5.33 7.94
N HIS A 35 -9.39 6.46 8.49
CA HIS A 35 -9.81 7.76 7.96
C HIS A 35 -9.13 8.08 6.63
N LYS A 36 -7.91 7.57 6.41
CA LYS A 36 -7.12 7.79 5.19
C LYS A 36 -7.47 6.82 4.07
N ILE A 37 -8.04 5.65 4.38
CA ILE A 37 -8.37 4.62 3.38
C ILE A 37 -9.41 5.11 2.37
N LYS A 38 -10.38 5.93 2.81
CA LYS A 38 -11.39 6.52 1.92
C LYS A 38 -10.77 7.48 0.91
N TYR A 39 -9.84 8.33 1.37
CA TYR A 39 -9.10 9.22 0.50
C TYR A 39 -8.18 8.45 -0.44
N PHE A 40 -7.51 7.41 0.05
CA PHE A 40 -6.67 6.54 -0.77
C PHE A 40 -7.44 5.91 -1.93
N THR A 41 -8.63 5.35 -1.68
CA THR A 41 -9.47 4.78 -2.73
C THR A 41 -9.85 5.83 -3.78
N LEU A 42 -10.15 7.06 -3.37
CA LEU A 42 -10.44 8.16 -4.30
C LEU A 42 -9.23 8.53 -5.16
N VAL A 43 -8.03 8.62 -4.58
CA VAL A 43 -6.82 8.96 -5.34
C VAL A 43 -6.42 7.82 -6.28
N LEU A 44 -6.54 6.56 -5.85
CA LEU A 44 -6.34 5.38 -6.73
C LEU A 44 -7.28 5.41 -7.94
N LEU A 45 -8.56 5.72 -7.71
CA LEU A 45 -9.52 5.88 -8.80
C LEU A 45 -9.08 7.03 -9.71
N GLY A 46 -8.71 8.18 -9.16
CA GLY A 46 -8.21 9.34 -9.90
C GLY A 46 -6.99 9.01 -10.77
N GLY A 47 -5.99 8.31 -10.22
CA GLY A 47 -4.81 7.85 -10.97
C GLY A 47 -5.18 6.93 -12.13
N PHE A 48 -6.17 6.06 -11.94
CA PHE A 48 -6.65 5.16 -13.00
C PHE A 48 -7.30 5.94 -14.15
N TRP A 49 -8.10 6.97 -13.83
CA TRP A 49 -8.67 7.87 -14.82
C TRP A 49 -7.60 8.66 -15.59
N VAL A 50 -6.53 9.11 -14.92
CA VAL A 50 -5.40 9.80 -15.57
C VAL A 50 -4.69 8.86 -16.55
N MET A 51 -4.44 7.61 -16.17
CA MET A 51 -3.85 6.62 -17.09
C MET A 51 -4.76 6.36 -18.29
N PHE A 52 -6.07 6.21 -18.06
CA PHE A 52 -7.05 5.99 -19.13
C PHE A 52 -7.09 7.17 -20.11
N TYR A 53 -7.01 8.39 -19.59
CA TYR A 53 -6.91 9.59 -20.41
C TYR A 53 -5.60 9.62 -21.23
N GLY A 54 -4.47 9.22 -20.66
CA GLY A 54 -3.20 9.13 -21.38
C GLY A 54 -3.24 8.19 -22.59
N ILE A 55 -3.96 7.08 -22.48
CA ILE A 55 -4.18 6.13 -23.58
C ILE A 55 -5.07 6.75 -24.65
N ILE A 56 -6.21 7.33 -24.27
CA ILE A 56 -7.17 7.92 -25.23
C ILE A 56 -6.59 9.16 -25.91
N SER A 57 -5.78 9.95 -25.19
CA SER A 57 -5.11 11.15 -25.69
C SER A 57 -3.86 10.79 -26.51
N ASN A 58 -4.07 10.01 -27.57
CA ASN A 58 -3.06 9.67 -28.56
C ASN A 58 -1.83 8.92 -27.98
N ASN A 59 -2.04 8.03 -27.01
CA ASN A 59 -0.97 7.30 -26.30
C ASN A 59 0.15 8.23 -25.81
N ASN A 60 -0.20 9.37 -25.20
CA ASN A 60 0.80 10.27 -24.66
C ASN A 60 1.51 9.61 -23.45
N VAL A 61 2.68 9.03 -23.73
CA VAL A 61 3.49 8.25 -22.78
C VAL A 61 3.86 9.08 -21.55
N PHE A 62 4.03 10.40 -21.70
CA PHE A 62 4.29 11.31 -20.59
C PHE A 62 3.14 11.35 -19.58
N ILE A 63 1.88 11.40 -20.06
CA ILE A 63 0.68 11.40 -19.20
C ILE A 63 0.52 10.04 -18.50
N ILE A 64 0.82 8.95 -19.21
CA ILE A 64 0.83 7.60 -18.65
C ILE A 64 1.88 7.48 -17.54
N GLY A 65 3.09 8.00 -17.77
CA GLY A 65 4.17 8.04 -16.77
C GLY A 65 3.80 8.85 -15.54
N ILE A 66 3.11 9.99 -15.70
CA ILE A 66 2.57 10.77 -14.57
C ILE A 66 1.56 9.94 -13.76
N GLY A 67 0.62 9.26 -14.43
CA GLY A 67 -0.37 8.40 -13.76
C GLY A 67 0.25 7.25 -12.97
N ILE A 68 1.29 6.62 -13.51
CA ILE A 68 2.03 5.55 -12.81
C ILE A 68 2.80 6.11 -11.61
N THR A 69 3.42 7.28 -11.77
CA THR A 69 4.20 7.93 -10.71
C THR A 69 3.32 8.36 -9.55
N THR A 70 2.16 8.98 -9.82
CA THR A 70 1.21 9.38 -8.79
C THR A 70 0.67 8.16 -8.03
N MET A 71 0.29 7.09 -8.74
CA MET A 71 -0.10 5.84 -8.09
C MET A 71 1.02 5.25 -7.20
N GLY A 72 2.27 5.29 -7.66
CA GLY A 72 3.41 4.85 -6.87
C GLY A 72 3.57 5.63 -5.57
N ILE A 73 3.42 6.96 -5.61
CA ILE A 73 3.45 7.84 -4.43
C ILE A 73 2.35 7.47 -3.44
N ASP A 74 1.12 7.24 -3.93
CA ASP A 74 -0.01 6.86 -3.08
C ASP A 74 0.28 5.56 -2.32
N ILE A 75 0.83 4.55 -3.01
CA ILE A 75 1.18 3.26 -2.41
C ILE A 75 2.30 3.39 -1.37
N VAL A 76 3.27 4.30 -1.57
CA VAL A 76 4.33 4.58 -0.58
C VAL A 76 3.77 5.24 0.68
N LEU A 77 2.91 6.24 0.49
CA LEU A 77 2.28 6.99 1.59
C LEU A 77 1.34 6.10 2.38
N LEU A 78 0.59 5.25 1.68
CA LEU A 78 -0.48 4.44 2.21
C LEU A 78 -0.36 3.01 1.67
N PRO A 79 0.57 2.20 2.23
CA PRO A 79 0.74 0.81 1.85
C PRO A 79 -0.40 -0.04 2.44
N PHE A 80 -1.59 0.08 1.84
CA PHE A 80 -2.75 -0.75 2.15
C PHE A 80 -2.56 -2.13 1.55
N ALA A 81 -1.78 -2.95 2.25
CA ALA A 81 -1.70 -4.35 1.93
C ALA A 81 -3.01 -5.05 2.31
N THR A 82 -3.48 -5.94 1.44
CA THR A 82 -4.70 -6.72 1.62
C THR A 82 -4.67 -7.49 2.95
N PRO A 83 -5.83 -7.70 3.60
CA PRO A 83 -5.91 -8.41 4.88
C PRO A 83 -5.31 -9.82 4.81
N GLU A 84 -5.43 -10.48 3.65
CA GLU A 84 -4.77 -11.75 3.31
C GLU A 84 -3.24 -11.69 3.49
N THR A 85 -2.62 -10.65 2.93
CA THR A 85 -1.16 -10.44 3.00
C THR A 85 -0.72 -10.09 4.42
N ASN A 86 -1.52 -9.29 5.13
CA ASN A 86 -1.26 -8.93 6.52
C ASN A 86 -1.34 -10.12 7.46
N ALA A 87 -2.25 -11.07 7.20
CA ALA A 87 -2.39 -12.29 7.98
C ALA A 87 -1.20 -13.25 7.81
N LEU A 88 -0.60 -13.29 6.62
CA LEU A 88 0.55 -14.17 6.33
C LEU A 88 1.90 -13.60 6.79
N LEU A 89 2.13 -12.30 6.59
CA LEU A 89 3.43 -11.65 6.81
C LEU A 89 3.51 -10.82 8.10
N GLY A 90 2.36 -10.48 8.69
CA GLY A 90 2.23 -9.51 9.77
C GLY A 90 2.20 -8.07 9.24
N TYR A 91 1.38 -7.23 9.87
CA TYR A 91 1.09 -5.86 9.47
C TYR A 91 2.36 -5.00 9.26
N ARG A 92 3.36 -5.12 10.15
CA ARG A 92 4.62 -4.35 10.03
C ARG A 92 5.42 -4.71 8.78
N LYS A 93 5.58 -6.00 8.48
CA LYS A 93 6.35 -6.45 7.31
C LYS A 93 5.61 -6.15 6.02
N SER A 94 4.30 -6.33 6.04
CA SER A 94 3.41 -6.05 4.92
C SER A 94 3.47 -4.57 4.48
N LYS A 95 3.45 -3.62 5.43
CA LYS A 95 3.64 -2.19 5.12
C LYS A 95 5.01 -1.88 4.52
N LEU A 96 6.06 -2.56 4.95
CA LEU A 96 7.41 -2.36 4.42
C LEU A 96 7.49 -2.84 2.97
N LEU A 97 6.93 -4.02 2.68
CA LEU A 97 6.79 -4.54 1.32
C LEU A 97 5.98 -3.60 0.42
N GLY A 98 4.84 -3.10 0.89
CA GLY A 98 4.02 -2.14 0.15
C GLY A 98 4.81 -0.88 -0.22
N ARG A 99 5.62 -0.34 0.70
CA ARG A 99 6.50 0.81 0.41
C ARG A 99 7.57 0.52 -0.64
N MET A 100 8.21 -0.65 -0.55
CA MET A 100 9.20 -1.05 -1.55
C MET A 100 8.58 -1.17 -2.95
N LEU A 101 7.38 -1.75 -3.05
CA LEU A 101 6.62 -1.83 -4.28
C LEU A 101 6.24 -0.44 -4.82
N GLY A 102 5.80 0.46 -3.96
CA GLY A 102 5.49 1.85 -4.35
C GLY A 102 6.71 2.59 -4.90
N ILE A 103 7.88 2.47 -4.25
CA ILE A 103 9.13 3.08 -4.73
C ILE A 103 9.52 2.53 -6.11
N LEU A 104 9.37 1.21 -6.30
CA LEU A 104 9.61 0.57 -7.60
C LEU A 104 8.70 1.15 -8.69
N LEU A 105 7.40 1.33 -8.39
CA LEU A 105 6.44 1.91 -9.32
C LEU A 105 6.78 3.36 -9.69
N ILE A 106 7.25 4.16 -8.74
CA ILE A 106 7.72 5.53 -9.01
C ILE A 106 8.89 5.51 -10.00
N ALA A 107 9.88 4.64 -9.79
CA ALA A 107 11.02 4.51 -10.69
C ALA A 107 10.59 4.11 -12.11
N VAL A 108 9.66 3.16 -12.22
CA VAL A 108 9.09 2.74 -13.51
C VAL A 108 8.29 3.87 -14.16
N GLY A 109 7.49 4.62 -13.39
CA GLY A 109 6.70 5.73 -13.91
C GLY A 109 7.55 6.87 -14.47
N ILE A 110 8.66 7.20 -13.80
CA ILE A 110 9.63 8.17 -14.28
C ILE A 110 10.32 7.65 -15.55
N TRP A 111 10.75 6.38 -15.56
CA TRP A 111 11.35 5.78 -16.74
C TRP A 111 10.42 5.85 -17.95
N VAL A 112 9.16 5.40 -17.79
CA VAL A 112 8.17 5.44 -18.87
C VAL A 112 7.85 6.87 -19.30
N GLY A 113 7.78 7.82 -18.37
CA GLY A 113 7.43 9.21 -18.70
C GLY A 113 8.52 9.95 -19.48
N PHE A 114 9.80 9.60 -19.28
CA PHE A 114 10.94 10.38 -19.78
C PHE A 114 11.85 9.67 -20.79
N ILE A 115 11.75 8.35 -20.94
CA ILE A 115 12.43 7.55 -22.00
C ILE A 115 11.47 7.31 -23.15
#